data_AF-A0A2N2NWC6-F1
#
_entry.id   AF-A0A2N2NWC6-F1
#
_cell.length_a   1.000
_cell.length_b   1.000
_cell.length_c   1.000
_cell.angle_alpha   90.00
_cell.angle_beta   90.00
_cell.angle_gamma   90.00
#
_symmetry.space_group_name_H-M   'P 1'
#
loop_
_entity.id
_entity.type
_entity.pdbx_description
1 polymer ?
#
loop_
_entity_poly.entity_id
_entity_poly.type
_entity_poly.pdbx_seq_one_letter_code
_entity_poly.pdbx_strand_id
1 'polypeptide(L)'
;MKIFHWEKVIYITASMIIGSASILFNNVFAAFLAVFCSFIAFKSGKNLKKLNAEENLSRINNVSNSRIVLAISFFIYSIVLSIITVFLSTSDSFFTLSLISWLLSIILLVLSGLSYDQIRLFEYVNRLKAIKIQDHKEAVIEISTIFIITSIAFYLRVAYLDIVPVAVHGDEGEMGMQALRVLGIGEPLAPFRVGWGSSSKFILLYASSYYKIIWSK
;
A
#
# COMPACT_ATOMS: atom_id res chain seq x y z
N MET A 1 -20.20 14.45 -35.56
CA MET A 1 -20.22 15.04 -34.20
C MET A 1 -20.21 13.88 -33.21
N LYS A 2 -19.07 13.65 -32.52
CA LYS A 2 -18.87 12.47 -31.66
C LYS A 2 -19.71 12.63 -30.39
N ILE A 3 -20.78 11.85 -30.27
CA ILE A 3 -21.54 11.71 -29.02
C ILE A 3 -20.56 11.16 -27.98
N PHE A 4 -20.07 12.05 -27.13
CA PHE A 4 -18.92 11.84 -26.26
C PHE A 4 -19.32 11.07 -25.00
N HIS A 5 -18.29 10.51 -24.36
CA HIS A 5 -18.26 9.55 -23.26
C HIS A 5 -18.90 9.98 -21.91
N TRP A 6 -20.06 10.62 -21.92
CA TRP A 6 -20.73 11.09 -20.70
C TRP A 6 -21.02 9.97 -19.70
N GLU A 7 -21.34 8.77 -20.17
CA GLU A 7 -21.55 7.60 -19.31
C GLU A 7 -20.31 7.28 -18.46
N LYS A 8 -19.10 7.34 -19.03
CA LYS A 8 -17.86 7.07 -18.29
C LYS A 8 -17.59 8.13 -17.23
N VAL A 9 -17.82 9.39 -17.59
CA VAL A 9 -17.67 10.51 -16.65
C VAL A 9 -18.63 10.31 -15.47
N ILE A 10 -19.87 9.91 -15.73
CA ILE A 10 -20.87 9.60 -14.69
C ILE A 10 -20.43 8.44 -13.79
N TYR A 11 -19.93 7.34 -14.34
CA TYR A 11 -19.50 6.20 -13.51
C TYR A 11 -18.24 6.50 -12.69
N ILE A 12 -17.32 7.31 -13.21
CA ILE A 12 -16.09 7.73 -12.50
C ILE A 12 -16.44 8.75 -11.41
N THR A 13 -17.30 9.73 -11.69
CA THR A 13 -17.74 10.68 -10.66
C THR A 13 -18.56 9.99 -9.58
N ALA A 14 -19.43 9.04 -9.96
CA ALA A 14 -20.16 8.22 -9.01
C ALA A 14 -19.22 7.38 -8.14
N SER A 15 -18.18 6.74 -8.71
CA SER A 15 -17.23 5.98 -7.90
C SER A 15 -16.42 6.86 -6.95
N MET A 16 -16.03 8.06 -7.38
CA MET A 16 -15.36 9.04 -6.51
C MET A 16 -16.25 9.50 -5.35
N ILE A 17 -17.53 9.80 -5.61
CA ILE A 17 -18.48 10.23 -4.56
C ILE A 17 -18.73 9.09 -3.58
N ILE A 18 -19.01 7.88 -4.09
CA ILE A 18 -19.29 6.70 -3.26
C ILE A 18 -18.04 6.31 -2.46
N GLY A 19 -16.85 6.38 -3.06
CA GLY A 19 -15.58 6.11 -2.37
C GLY A 19 -15.26 7.15 -1.30
N SER A 20 -15.55 8.42 -1.54
CA SER A 20 -15.38 9.47 -0.52
C SER A 20 -16.37 9.29 0.64
N ALA A 21 -17.63 8.95 0.33
CA ALA A 21 -18.65 8.66 1.32
C ALA A 21 -18.32 7.40 2.14
N SER A 22 -17.77 6.35 1.52
CA SER A 22 -17.41 5.12 2.24
C SER A 22 -16.36 5.37 3.33
N ILE A 23 -15.42 6.28 3.08
CA ILE A 23 -14.39 6.71 4.04
C ILE A 23 -15.04 7.50 5.19
N LEU A 24 -15.88 8.48 4.87
CA LEU A 24 -16.52 9.34 5.89
C LEU A 24 -17.46 8.58 6.82
N PHE A 25 -18.16 7.57 6.30
CA PHE A 25 -19.14 6.79 7.05
C PHE A 25 -18.63 5.42 7.51
N ASN A 26 -17.33 5.12 7.30
CA ASN A 26 -16.70 3.83 7.60
C ASN A 26 -17.52 2.63 7.09
N ASN A 27 -18.05 2.75 5.86
CA ASN A 27 -18.96 1.76 5.28
C ASN A 27 -18.27 0.95 4.18
N VAL A 28 -17.83 -0.26 4.55
CA VAL A 28 -17.09 -1.18 3.67
C VAL A 28 -17.88 -1.55 2.41
N PHE A 29 -19.21 -1.67 2.48
CA PHE A 29 -20.04 -1.99 1.32
C PHE A 29 -20.02 -0.87 0.26
N ALA A 30 -19.98 0.40 0.69
CA ALA A 30 -19.87 1.53 -0.23
C ALA A 30 -18.49 1.52 -0.93
N ALA A 31 -17.42 1.11 -0.25
CA ALA A 31 -16.10 0.97 -0.89
C ALA A 31 -16.12 -0.09 -2.01
N PHE A 32 -16.76 -1.23 -1.79
CA PHE A 32 -16.94 -2.25 -2.85
C PHE A 32 -17.76 -1.73 -4.03
N LEU A 33 -18.82 -0.95 -3.77
CA LEU A 33 -19.65 -0.36 -4.81
C LEU A 33 -18.87 0.66 -5.65
N ALA A 34 -18.00 1.47 -5.03
CA ALA A 34 -17.13 2.40 -5.74
C ALA A 34 -16.15 1.69 -6.69
N VAL A 35 -15.55 0.58 -6.25
CA VAL A 35 -14.67 -0.25 -7.08
C VAL A 35 -15.46 -0.85 -8.26
N PHE A 36 -16.67 -1.35 -8.01
CA PHE A 36 -17.54 -1.91 -9.04
C PHE A 36 -17.96 -0.87 -10.11
N CYS A 37 -18.33 0.35 -9.69
CA CYS A 37 -18.62 1.46 -10.62
C CYS A 37 -17.41 1.84 -11.48
N SER A 38 -16.22 1.88 -10.89
CA SER A 38 -14.97 2.13 -11.62
C SER A 38 -14.69 1.06 -12.67
N PHE A 39 -14.96 -0.20 -12.35
CA PHE A 39 -14.83 -1.32 -13.28
C PHE A 39 -15.79 -1.22 -14.47
N ILE A 40 -17.05 -0.83 -14.24
CA ILE A 40 -18.04 -0.63 -15.30
C ILE A 40 -17.62 0.51 -16.23
N ALA A 41 -17.11 1.62 -15.69
CA ALA A 41 -16.60 2.74 -16.48
C ALA A 41 -15.50 2.30 -17.47
N PHE A 42 -14.60 1.41 -17.01
CA PHE A 42 -13.54 0.83 -17.83
C PHE A 42 -14.09 -0.14 -18.89
N LYS A 43 -15.04 -1.01 -18.52
CA LYS A 43 -15.60 -2.02 -19.43
C LYS A 43 -16.39 -1.41 -20.59
N SER A 44 -17.05 -0.26 -20.38
CA SER A 44 -17.83 0.46 -21.41
C SER A 44 -16.95 1.03 -22.56
N GLY A 45 -15.62 1.10 -22.40
CA GLY A 45 -14.71 1.61 -23.43
C GLY A 45 -14.46 0.70 -24.65
N LYS A 46 -15.01 -0.51 -24.70
CA LYS A 46 -14.65 -1.52 -25.70
C LYS A 46 -15.04 -1.19 -27.15
N ASN A 47 -15.93 -0.23 -27.40
CA ASN A 47 -16.41 0.05 -28.77
C ASN A 47 -15.50 0.95 -29.62
N LEU A 48 -14.53 1.68 -29.04
CA LEU A 48 -13.55 2.48 -29.81
C LEU A 48 -12.35 1.65 -30.31
N LYS A 49 -12.15 0.43 -29.78
CA LYS A 49 -11.02 -0.43 -30.12
C LYS A 49 -11.16 -1.17 -31.45
N LYS A 50 -12.32 -1.16 -32.12
CA LYS A 50 -12.54 -1.98 -33.33
C LYS A 50 -11.59 -1.70 -34.50
N LEU A 51 -10.94 -0.53 -34.56
CA LEU A 51 -9.95 -0.19 -35.61
C LEU A 51 -8.48 -0.48 -35.23
N ASN A 52 -8.15 -0.58 -33.94
CA ASN A 52 -6.82 -1.00 -33.45
C ASN A 52 -6.83 -2.45 -32.89
N ALA A 53 -7.98 -3.12 -32.97
CA ALA A 53 -8.20 -4.45 -32.42
C ALA A 53 -7.61 -5.54 -33.31
N GLU A 54 -7.55 -5.40 -34.63
CA GLU A 54 -6.97 -6.45 -35.48
C GLU A 54 -5.46 -6.62 -35.26
N GLU A 55 -4.73 -5.52 -35.02
CA GLU A 55 -3.29 -5.54 -34.74
C GLU A 55 -2.95 -5.93 -33.29
N ASN A 56 -3.85 -5.66 -32.33
CA ASN A 56 -3.69 -6.10 -30.94
C ASN A 56 -4.28 -7.49 -30.66
N LEU A 57 -5.28 -7.95 -31.43
CA LEU A 57 -5.83 -9.30 -31.34
C LEU A 57 -4.79 -10.33 -31.77
N SER A 58 -3.93 -10.02 -32.73
CA SER A 58 -2.80 -10.90 -33.09
C SER A 58 -1.76 -11.01 -31.95
N ARG A 59 -1.54 -9.93 -31.18
CA ARG A 59 -0.71 -9.95 -29.96
C ARG A 59 -1.37 -10.67 -28.78
N ILE A 60 -2.65 -10.42 -28.53
CA ILE A 60 -3.42 -11.01 -27.42
C ILE A 60 -3.72 -12.50 -27.67
N ASN A 61 -3.97 -12.91 -28.92
CA ASN A 61 -4.17 -14.33 -29.27
C ASN A 61 -2.91 -15.18 -29.10
N ASN A 62 -1.74 -14.57 -28.87
CA ASN A 62 -0.50 -15.27 -28.56
C ASN A 62 -0.21 -15.36 -27.06
N VAL A 63 -1.09 -14.82 -26.20
CA VAL A 63 -1.01 -15.03 -24.75
C VAL A 63 -1.55 -16.42 -24.45
N SER A 64 -0.67 -17.35 -24.08
CA SER A 64 -1.07 -18.72 -23.72
C SER A 64 -2.13 -18.68 -22.61
N ASN A 65 -3.28 -19.34 -22.81
CA ASN A 65 -4.38 -19.41 -21.84
C ASN A 65 -3.92 -19.73 -20.41
N SER A 66 -2.86 -20.54 -20.26
CA SER A 66 -2.23 -20.86 -18.98
C SER A 66 -1.74 -19.64 -18.19
N ARG A 67 -1.24 -18.60 -18.86
CA ARG A 67 -0.75 -17.37 -18.23
C ARG A 67 -1.88 -16.48 -17.74
N ILE A 68 -2.97 -16.39 -18.50
CA ILE A 68 -4.16 -15.66 -18.09
C ILE A 68 -4.75 -16.31 -16.84
N VAL A 69 -4.86 -17.64 -16.85
CA VAL A 69 -5.30 -18.41 -15.67
C VAL A 69 -4.38 -18.14 -14.49
N LEU A 70 -3.06 -18.20 -14.68
CA LEU A 70 -2.08 -17.93 -13.62
C LEU A 70 -2.21 -16.51 -13.04
N ALA A 71 -2.33 -15.49 -13.90
CA ALA A 71 -2.49 -14.10 -13.49
C ALA A 71 -3.77 -13.91 -12.67
N ILE A 72 -4.88 -14.48 -13.11
CA ILE A 72 -6.16 -14.46 -12.38
C ILE A 72 -6.03 -15.19 -11.04
N SER A 73 -5.37 -16.35 -11.00
CA SER A 73 -5.13 -17.08 -9.75
C SER A 73 -4.33 -16.23 -8.76
N PHE A 74 -3.23 -15.61 -9.17
CA PHE A 74 -2.45 -14.72 -8.31
C PHE A 74 -3.25 -13.53 -7.81
N PHE A 75 -4.08 -12.93 -8.68
CA PHE A 75 -4.97 -11.84 -8.28
C PHE A 75 -5.95 -12.29 -7.19
N ILE A 76 -6.64 -13.42 -7.38
CA ILE A 76 -7.57 -13.97 -6.40
C ILE A 76 -6.86 -14.28 -5.08
N TYR A 77 -5.69 -14.94 -5.12
CA TYR A 77 -4.92 -15.22 -3.91
C TYR A 77 -4.47 -13.95 -3.18
N SER A 78 -4.11 -12.89 -3.90
CA SER A 78 -3.76 -11.60 -3.30
C SER A 78 -4.94 -10.99 -2.52
N ILE A 79 -6.16 -11.08 -3.06
CA ILE A 79 -7.37 -10.59 -2.37
C ILE A 79 -7.63 -11.43 -1.12
N VAL A 80 -7.58 -12.76 -1.23
CA VAL A 80 -7.80 -13.66 -0.10
C VAL A 80 -6.79 -13.40 1.02
N LEU A 81 -5.50 -13.27 0.69
CA LEU A 81 -4.46 -12.94 1.69
C LEU A 81 -4.65 -11.55 2.29
N SER A 82 -5.11 -10.57 1.52
CA SER A 82 -5.41 -9.24 2.06
C SER A 82 -6.57 -9.28 3.07
N ILE A 83 -7.61 -10.08 2.80
CA ILE A 83 -8.71 -10.31 3.75
C ILE A 83 -8.19 -11.01 5.02
N ILE A 84 -7.40 -12.07 4.87
CA ILE A 84 -6.78 -12.79 6.00
C ILE A 84 -5.92 -11.84 6.84
N THR A 85 -5.13 -10.97 6.19
CA THR A 85 -4.29 -9.97 6.85
C THR A 85 -5.12 -9.08 7.78
N VAL A 86 -6.26 -8.58 7.30
CA VAL A 86 -7.17 -7.74 8.09
C VAL A 86 -7.67 -8.49 9.32
N PHE A 87 -8.10 -9.74 9.17
CA PHE A 87 -8.53 -10.55 10.33
C PHE A 87 -7.39 -10.81 11.31
N LEU A 88 -6.19 -11.15 10.82
CA LEU A 88 -5.03 -11.39 11.67
C LEU A 88 -4.56 -10.12 12.40
N SER A 89 -4.72 -8.94 11.79
CA SER A 89 -4.32 -7.67 12.40
C SER A 89 -5.17 -7.26 13.62
N THR A 90 -6.26 -7.98 13.91
CA THR A 90 -7.10 -7.71 15.09
C THR A 90 -6.52 -8.25 16.39
N SER A 91 -5.49 -9.08 16.35
CA SER A 91 -4.87 -9.71 17.53
C SER A 91 -3.36 -9.51 17.53
N ASP A 92 -2.85 -8.88 18.60
CA ASP A 92 -1.42 -8.57 18.76
C ASP A 92 -0.53 -9.82 18.64
N SER A 93 -1.04 -10.98 19.08
CA SER A 93 -0.31 -12.26 19.02
C SER A 93 0.03 -12.73 17.60
N PHE A 94 -0.66 -12.23 16.58
CA PHE A 94 -0.47 -12.62 15.18
C PHE A 94 0.16 -11.53 14.32
N PHE A 95 0.74 -10.49 14.92
CA PHE A 95 1.35 -9.38 14.19
C PHE A 95 2.31 -9.82 13.09
N THR A 96 3.28 -10.69 13.42
CA THR A 96 4.26 -11.21 12.45
C THR A 96 3.59 -11.93 11.27
N LEU A 97 2.55 -12.72 11.55
CA LEU A 97 1.84 -13.48 10.51
C LEU A 97 1.01 -12.53 9.63
N SER A 98 0.36 -11.52 10.21
CA SER A 98 -0.36 -10.47 9.49
C SER A 98 0.59 -9.69 8.56
N LEU A 99 1.78 -9.34 9.04
CA LEU A 99 2.80 -8.65 8.23
C LEU A 99 3.28 -9.51 7.05
N ILE A 100 3.53 -10.80 7.28
CA ILE A 100 3.94 -11.75 6.23
C ILE A 100 2.81 -11.92 5.20
N SER A 101 1.57 -12.09 5.64
CA SER A 101 0.42 -12.25 4.72
C SER A 101 0.18 -10.99 3.88
N TRP A 102 0.39 -9.81 4.48
CA TRP A 102 0.31 -8.53 3.78
C TRP A 102 1.40 -8.39 2.71
N LEU A 103 2.66 -8.67 3.05
CA LEU A 103 3.74 -8.64 2.08
C LEU A 103 3.51 -9.63 0.94
N LEU A 104 3.05 -10.84 1.27
CA LEU A 104 2.78 -11.87 0.27
C LEU A 104 1.62 -11.48 -0.66
N SER A 105 0.58 -10.80 -0.14
CA SER A 105 -0.52 -10.32 -0.99
C SER A 105 -0.03 -9.28 -2.01
N ILE A 106 0.83 -8.35 -1.60
CA ILE A 106 1.43 -7.35 -2.50
C ILE A 106 2.29 -8.03 -3.57
N ILE A 107 3.14 -8.97 -3.18
CA ILE A 107 4.00 -9.71 -4.12
C ILE A 107 3.14 -10.45 -5.16
N LEU A 108 2.07 -11.13 -4.73
CA LEU A 108 1.16 -11.82 -5.65
C LEU A 108 0.41 -10.87 -6.58
N LEU A 109 0.00 -9.70 -6.09
CA LEU A 109 -0.66 -8.69 -6.92
C LEU A 109 0.30 -8.18 -8.01
N VAL A 110 1.56 -7.92 -7.68
CA VAL A 110 2.60 -7.53 -8.64
C VAL A 110 2.86 -8.66 -9.64
N LEU A 111 3.01 -9.90 -9.17
CA LEU A 111 3.21 -11.07 -10.02
C LEU A 111 2.01 -11.33 -10.95
N SER A 112 0.79 -11.03 -10.52
CA SER A 112 -0.41 -11.08 -11.35
C SER A 112 -0.29 -10.14 -12.56
N GLY A 113 0.06 -8.88 -12.31
CA GLY A 113 0.28 -7.88 -13.36
C GLY A 113 1.40 -8.30 -14.33
N LEU A 114 2.55 -8.72 -13.82
CA LEU A 114 3.69 -9.17 -14.63
C LEU A 114 3.34 -10.41 -15.49
N SER A 115 2.59 -11.35 -14.92
CA SER A 115 2.16 -12.57 -15.62
C SER A 115 1.17 -12.24 -16.74
N TYR A 116 0.32 -11.24 -16.54
CA TYR A 116 -0.66 -10.78 -17.53
C TYR A 116 0.02 -10.03 -18.69
N ASP A 117 0.90 -9.08 -18.38
CA ASP A 117 1.51 -8.19 -19.36
C ASP A 117 2.65 -8.82 -20.18
N GLN A 118 3.17 -9.98 -19.74
CA GLN A 118 4.31 -10.66 -20.36
C GLN A 118 5.62 -9.85 -20.39
N ILE A 119 5.69 -8.76 -19.63
CA ILE A 119 6.86 -7.88 -19.63
C ILE A 119 7.88 -8.42 -18.64
N ARG A 120 9.13 -8.57 -19.08
CA ARG A 120 10.24 -8.86 -18.15
C ARG A 120 10.47 -7.63 -17.27
N LEU A 121 10.66 -7.82 -15.97
CA LEU A 121 10.84 -6.73 -14.98
C LEU A 121 11.81 -5.63 -15.45
N PHE A 122 12.94 -6.01 -16.04
CA PHE A 122 13.95 -5.05 -16.53
C PHE A 122 13.54 -4.34 -17.84
N GLU A 123 12.71 -4.95 -18.67
CA GLU A 123 12.20 -4.32 -19.89
C GLU A 123 11.14 -3.26 -19.57
N TYR A 124 10.43 -3.39 -18.44
CA TYR A 124 9.43 -2.41 -18.00
C TYR A 124 10.07 -1.04 -17.75
N VAL A 125 11.24 -0.99 -17.11
CA VAL A 125 11.99 0.25 -16.86
C VAL A 125 12.41 0.92 -18.17
N ASN A 126 12.88 0.12 -19.13
CA ASN A 126 13.27 0.63 -20.45
C ASN A 126 12.06 1.10 -21.25
N ARG A 127 10.91 0.43 -21.12
CA ARG A 127 9.64 0.86 -21.71
C ARG A 127 9.21 2.20 -21.15
N LEU A 128 9.20 2.38 -19.83
CA LEU A 128 8.83 3.64 -19.20
C LEU A 128 9.68 4.81 -19.70
N LYS A 129 10.99 4.59 -19.93
CA LYS A 129 11.88 5.59 -20.53
C LYS A 129 11.59 5.89 -22.00
N ALA A 130 10.99 4.94 -22.72
CA ALA A 130 10.73 5.04 -24.16
C ALA A 130 9.32 5.58 -24.51
N ILE A 131 8.44 5.78 -23.53
CA ILE A 131 7.09 6.32 -23.76
C ILE A 131 7.21 7.77 -24.26
N LYS A 132 6.88 8.00 -25.53
CA LYS A 132 6.81 9.35 -26.13
C LYS A 132 5.56 10.09 -25.65
N ILE A 133 5.67 11.41 -25.57
CA ILE A 133 4.68 12.28 -24.93
C ILE A 133 3.28 12.28 -25.57
N GLN A 134 3.16 11.83 -26.81
CA GLN A 134 1.92 11.90 -27.57
C GLN A 134 0.94 10.73 -27.30
N ASP A 135 1.39 9.60 -26.76
CA ASP A 135 0.53 8.47 -26.35
C ASP A 135 0.06 8.57 -24.88
N HIS A 136 0.32 9.71 -24.23
CA HIS A 136 0.18 9.87 -22.79
C HIS A 136 -1.25 9.86 -22.24
N LYS A 137 -2.32 9.98 -23.03
CA LYS A 137 -3.66 10.09 -22.45
C LYS A 137 -4.05 8.84 -21.66
N GLU A 138 -3.73 7.65 -22.16
CA GLU A 138 -4.03 6.40 -21.47
C GLU A 138 -3.10 6.19 -20.27
N ALA A 139 -1.78 6.42 -20.46
CA ALA A 139 -0.80 6.31 -19.39
C ALA A 139 -1.04 7.31 -18.24
N VAL A 140 -1.45 8.53 -18.55
CA VAL A 140 -1.79 9.56 -17.54
C VAL A 140 -3.01 9.13 -16.73
N ILE A 141 -4.04 8.55 -17.37
CA ILE A 141 -5.21 8.04 -16.63
C ILE A 141 -4.80 6.90 -15.70
N GLU A 142 -3.98 5.97 -16.18
CA GLU A 142 -3.51 4.84 -15.39
C GLU A 142 -2.66 5.29 -14.19
N ILE A 143 -1.64 6.12 -14.44
CA ILE A 143 -0.77 6.68 -13.40
C ILE A 143 -1.59 7.52 -12.41
N SER A 144 -2.53 8.33 -12.89
CA SER A 144 -3.40 9.13 -12.02
C SER A 144 -4.28 8.23 -11.15
N THR A 145 -4.77 7.12 -11.69
CA THR A 145 -5.57 6.15 -10.93
C THR A 145 -4.74 5.50 -9.84
N ILE A 146 -3.53 5.04 -10.16
CA ILE A 146 -2.59 4.50 -9.17
C ILE A 146 -2.32 5.54 -8.09
N PHE A 147 -1.98 6.78 -8.48
CA PHE A 147 -1.70 7.86 -7.56
C PHE A 147 -2.88 8.18 -6.62
N ILE A 148 -4.10 8.20 -7.15
CA ILE A 148 -5.32 8.42 -6.34
C ILE A 148 -5.52 7.26 -5.35
N ILE A 149 -5.39 6.00 -5.79
CA ILE A 149 -5.53 4.83 -4.90
C ILE A 149 -4.46 4.87 -3.80
N THR A 150 -3.20 5.15 -4.15
CA THR A 150 -2.10 5.28 -3.19
C THR A 150 -2.36 6.43 -2.21
N SER A 151 -2.83 7.58 -2.69
CA SER A 151 -3.15 8.72 -1.85
C SER A 151 -4.29 8.42 -0.87
N ILE A 152 -5.33 7.71 -1.32
CA ILE A 152 -6.43 7.25 -0.46
C ILE A 152 -5.90 6.27 0.59
N ALA A 153 -5.09 5.28 0.19
CA ALA A 153 -4.50 4.32 1.11
C ALA A 153 -3.60 4.99 2.15
N PHE A 154 -2.78 5.94 1.72
CA PHE A 154 -1.93 6.74 2.60
C PHE A 154 -2.77 7.60 3.55
N TYR A 155 -3.80 8.28 3.04
CA TYR A 155 -4.71 9.09 3.86
C TYR A 155 -5.42 8.24 4.91
N LEU A 156 -5.95 7.08 4.52
CA LEU A 156 -6.55 6.13 5.47
C LEU A 156 -5.53 5.71 6.53
N ARG A 157 -4.30 5.38 6.14
CA ARG A 157 -3.25 5.02 7.10
C ARG A 157 -2.93 6.16 8.08
N VAL A 158 -2.84 7.39 7.58
CA VAL A 158 -2.49 8.57 8.38
C VAL A 158 -3.64 9.04 9.28
N ALA A 159 -4.87 9.02 8.79
CA ALA A 159 -6.05 9.46 9.54
C ALA A 159 -6.29 8.61 10.80
N TYR A 160 -5.82 7.37 10.82
CA TYR A 160 -5.89 6.50 11.99
C TYR A 160 -4.65 6.58 12.91
N LEU A 161 -3.59 7.32 12.56
CA LEU A 161 -2.41 7.47 13.43
C LEU A 161 -2.76 8.16 14.75
N ASP A 162 -3.63 9.18 14.72
CA ASP A 162 -4.00 9.94 15.91
C ASP A 162 -5.02 9.23 16.81
N ILE A 163 -5.74 8.25 16.25
CA ILE A 163 -6.78 7.49 16.97
C ILE A 163 -6.16 6.36 17.79
N VAL A 164 -5.01 5.83 17.35
CA VAL A 164 -4.33 4.76 18.08
C VAL A 164 -3.45 5.39 19.16
N PRO A 165 -3.67 5.07 20.47
CA PRO A 165 -2.86 5.65 21.53
C PRO A 165 -1.37 5.34 21.34
N VAL A 166 -0.49 6.30 21.67
CA VAL A 166 0.97 6.13 21.61
C VAL A 166 1.42 4.90 22.42
N ALA A 167 0.69 4.54 23.48
CA ALA A 167 0.93 3.35 24.30
C ALA A 167 0.83 2.02 23.54
N VAL A 168 0.13 1.99 22.39
CA VAL A 168 -0.06 0.79 21.56
C VAL A 168 1.06 0.66 20.51
N HIS A 169 1.83 1.73 20.28
CA HIS A 169 2.85 1.79 19.24
C HIS A 169 4.20 1.18 19.67
N GLY A 170 4.28 0.52 20.83
CA GLY A 170 5.49 -0.18 21.28
C GLY A 170 6.75 0.68 21.20
N ASP A 171 7.77 0.16 20.53
CA ASP A 171 9.05 0.84 20.26
C ASP A 171 8.92 1.96 19.22
N GLU A 172 8.05 1.82 18.22
CA GLU A 172 7.79 2.85 17.19
C GLU A 172 7.25 4.15 17.82
N GLY A 173 6.34 4.01 18.78
CA GLY A 173 5.78 5.14 19.53
C GLY A 173 6.81 5.80 20.44
N GLU A 174 7.66 5.00 21.08
CA GLU A 174 8.76 5.52 21.89
C GLU A 174 9.76 6.30 21.03
N MET A 175 10.15 5.76 19.86
CA MET A 175 11.03 6.45 18.92
C MET A 175 10.41 7.74 18.39
N GLY A 176 9.10 7.76 18.12
CA GLY A 176 8.36 8.98 17.76
C GLY A 176 8.42 10.05 18.86
N MET A 177 8.21 9.65 20.12
CA MET A 177 8.32 10.55 21.27
C MET A 177 9.76 11.04 21.49
N GLN A 178 10.77 10.20 21.24
CA GLN A 178 12.17 10.62 21.28
C GLN A 178 12.49 11.63 20.17
N ALA A 179 11.98 11.42 18.95
CA ALA A 179 12.15 12.36 17.84
C ALA A 179 11.55 13.74 18.14
N LEU A 180 10.37 13.80 18.76
CA LEU A 180 9.78 15.07 19.21
C LEU A 180 10.68 15.83 20.20
N ARG A 181 11.33 15.11 21.12
CA ARG A 181 12.28 15.72 22.07
C ARG A 181 13.54 16.26 21.38
N VAL A 182 14.00 15.63 20.31
CA VAL A 182 15.11 16.16 19.47
C VAL A 182 14.70 17.47 18.79
N LEU A 183 13.42 17.59 18.40
CA LEU A 183 12.85 18.81 17.84
C LEU A 183 12.56 19.89 18.89
N GLY A 184 12.91 19.67 20.16
CA GLY A 184 12.71 20.61 21.25
C GLY A 184 11.30 20.58 21.85
N ILE A 185 10.47 19.60 21.50
CA ILE A 185 9.15 19.39 22.09
C ILE A 185 9.30 18.42 23.28
N GLY A 186 9.21 18.95 24.50
CA GLY A 186 9.34 18.20 25.74
C GLY A 186 10.71 18.34 26.41
N GLU A 187 11.07 17.39 27.29
CA GLU A 187 12.37 17.41 27.96
C GLU A 187 13.51 17.09 26.99
N PRO A 188 14.57 17.90 26.93
CA PRO A 188 15.67 17.70 26.01
C PRO A 188 16.38 16.36 26.29
N LEU A 189 16.62 15.60 25.22
CA LEU A 189 17.40 14.38 25.30
C LEU A 189 18.88 14.73 25.54
N ALA A 190 19.50 14.03 26.48
CA ALA A 190 20.94 14.12 26.64
C ALA A 190 21.63 13.57 25.37
N PRO A 191 22.57 14.30 24.75
CA PRO A 191 23.12 13.99 23.43
C PRO A 191 23.86 12.65 23.33
N PHE A 192 24.13 11.98 24.46
CA PHE A 192 24.86 10.72 24.53
C PHE A 192 24.14 9.64 25.36
N ARG A 193 22.81 9.72 25.51
CA ARG A 193 22.05 8.63 26.13
C ARG A 193 21.85 7.49 25.14
N VAL A 194 22.38 6.30 25.46
CA VAL A 194 22.16 5.07 24.69
C VAL A 194 20.71 4.63 24.90
N GLY A 195 19.83 5.02 23.97
CA GLY A 195 18.36 4.96 24.06
C GLY A 195 17.71 3.58 24.19
N TRP A 196 18.49 2.52 24.41
CA TRP A 196 18.00 1.15 24.53
C TRP A 196 18.48 0.44 25.81
N GLY A 197 19.36 1.07 26.59
CA GLY A 197 20.17 0.38 27.59
C GLY A 197 20.25 1.03 28.97
N SER A 198 19.58 2.16 29.22
CA SER A 198 19.56 2.76 30.57
C SER A 198 18.59 2.03 31.50
N SER A 199 18.64 0.70 31.52
CA SER A 199 18.32 0.02 32.76
C SER A 199 19.31 0.52 33.81
N SER A 200 18.81 0.96 34.95
CA SER A 200 19.57 1.36 36.14
C SER A 200 20.60 0.30 36.61
N LYS A 201 20.62 -0.87 35.98
CA LYS A 201 21.57 -1.97 36.21
C LYS A 201 23.01 -1.63 35.85
N PHE A 202 23.28 -0.79 34.85
CA PHE A 202 24.67 -0.40 34.52
C PHE A 202 25.29 0.53 35.57
N ILE A 203 24.50 1.43 36.15
CA ILE A 203 24.91 2.25 37.30
C ILE A 203 25.11 1.37 38.54
N LEU A 204 24.27 0.35 38.76
CA LEU A 204 24.44 -0.63 39.84
C LEU A 204 25.71 -1.49 39.69
N LEU A 205 26.10 -1.86 38.47
CA LEU A 205 27.36 -2.60 38.21
C LEU A 205 28.60 -1.74 38.42
N TYR A 206 28.54 -0.46 38.05
CA TYR A 206 29.63 0.49 38.32
C TYR A 206 29.72 0.80 39.83
N ALA A 207 28.59 0.97 40.51
CA ALA A 207 28.55 1.21 41.95
C ALA A 207 29.00 -0.01 42.79
N SER A 208 28.68 -1.24 42.37
CA SER A 208 29.11 -2.45 43.09
C SER A 208 30.62 -2.70 43.00
N SER A 209 31.26 -2.27 41.91
CA SER A 209 32.71 -2.36 41.72
C SER A 209 33.48 -1.44 42.69
N TYR A 210 32.90 -0.28 43.06
CA TYR A 210 33.49 0.64 44.04
C TYR A 210 33.34 0.17 45.49
N TYR A 211 32.24 -0.51 45.83
CA TYR A 211 32.03 -1.02 47.19
C TYR A 211 33.00 -2.13 47.59
N LYS A 212 33.54 -2.88 46.62
CA LYS A 212 34.48 -3.98 46.90
C LYS A 212 35.88 -3.53 47.29
N ILE A 213 36.25 -2.27 47.02
CA ILE A 213 37.58 -1.70 47.32
C ILE A 213 37.62 -1.09 48.73
N ILE A 214 36.48 -0.69 49.29
CA ILE A 214 36.41 0.03 50.57
C ILE A 214 36.43 -0.92 51.77
N TRP A 215 36.10 -2.19 51.60
CA TRP A 215 35.96 -3.17 52.69
C TRP A 215 37.04 -4.27 52.74
N SER A 216 38.15 -4.12 52.02
CA SER A 216 39.27 -5.09 52.03
C SER A 216 40.50 -4.64 52.83
N LYS A 217 40.33 -3.80 53.86
CA LYS A 217 41.39 -3.46 54.82
C LYS A 217 41.00 -3.90 56.22
#